data_AF-A0AAW0FSK5-F1
#
_entry.id   AF-A0AAW0FSK5-F1
#
_cell.length_a   1.000
_cell.length_b   1.000
_cell.length_c   1.000
_cell.angle_alpha   90.00
_cell.angle_beta   90.00
_cell.angle_gamma   90.00
#
_symmetry.space_group_name_H-M   'P 1'
#
loop_
_entity.id
_entity.type
_entity.pdbx_description
1 polymer ?
#
loop_
_entity_poly.entity_id
_entity_poly.type
_entity_poly.pdbx_seq_one_letter_code
_entity_poly.pdbx_strand_id
1 'polypeptide(L)'
;MNVKFIPESHNFFSSGKDGLIKYWDGDKFECIKNYQHINWRLWSATNDQVFLEEEREKEMDELYENELLDSLENEEKPKKDDEDEDESEEVTKVTKQTMETLKAGEKLMEALDIGIEDVEATEEYIQHLKHYQQKKTNIAPTKPTPNSILIAFNVSGQEYVLNTVTKIKSSQLEDALLVLPFSYTLKLLKFIEIWTNKDNITSNIVNISLICKILFFVIRTNAKELIHQKDPHLKNQLIKVKQQLRDELTQAANQLGYNTQGLKFTRQQWKLNHETQFIDQAEQKDFDDKKALKRSFPTV
;
A
#
# COMPACT_ATOMS: atom_id res chain seq x y z
N MET A 1 -8.55 -33.26 -19.46
CA MET A 1 -7.32 -34.04 -19.32
C MET A 1 -6.62 -34.00 -20.64
N ASN A 2 -5.40 -33.48 -20.67
CA ASN A 2 -4.61 -33.38 -21.89
C ASN A 2 -3.16 -33.75 -21.55
N VAL A 3 -2.46 -34.39 -22.48
CA VAL A 3 -1.04 -34.73 -22.33
C VAL A 3 -0.33 -34.23 -23.59
N LYS A 4 0.77 -33.51 -23.41
CA LYS A 4 1.55 -32.96 -24.52
C LYS A 4 3.03 -33.26 -24.32
N PHE A 5 3.63 -33.91 -25.32
CA PHE A 5 5.06 -34.21 -25.36
C PHE A 5 5.85 -33.01 -25.89
N ILE A 6 7.04 -32.79 -25.34
CA ILE A 6 7.97 -31.79 -25.85
C ILE A 6 8.78 -32.45 -26.99
N PRO A 7 8.76 -31.90 -28.21
CA PRO A 7 9.59 -32.40 -29.31
C PRO A 7 11.08 -32.41 -28.92
N GLU A 8 11.83 -33.40 -29.39
CA GLU A 8 13.29 -33.52 -29.17
C GLU A 8 13.73 -33.82 -27.72
N SER A 9 12.78 -34.10 -26.81
CA SER A 9 13.07 -34.62 -25.47
C SER A 9 12.12 -35.76 -25.11
N HIS A 10 12.43 -36.53 -24.06
CA HIS A 10 11.53 -37.54 -23.52
C HIS A 10 10.54 -36.97 -22.49
N ASN A 11 10.49 -35.65 -22.33
CA ASN A 11 9.69 -35.00 -21.29
C ASN A 11 8.26 -34.68 -21.79
N PHE A 12 7.31 -34.66 -20.85
CA PHE A 12 5.91 -34.40 -21.17
C PHE A 12 5.17 -33.64 -20.09
N PHE A 13 4.13 -32.92 -20.49
CA PHE A 13 3.20 -32.26 -19.58
C PHE A 13 1.88 -32.99 -19.53
N SER A 14 1.32 -33.15 -18.33
CA SER A 14 -0.03 -33.67 -18.13
C SER A 14 -0.90 -32.61 -17.44
N SER A 15 -2.12 -32.39 -17.93
CA SER A 15 -3.12 -31.54 -17.27
C SER A 15 -4.34 -32.36 -16.83
N GLY A 16 -4.73 -32.21 -15.56
CA GLY A 16 -5.88 -32.87 -14.96
C GLY A 16 -7.14 -31.99 -14.96
N LYS A 17 -8.27 -32.56 -14.51
CA LYS A 17 -9.52 -31.80 -14.26
C LYS A 17 -9.49 -31.06 -12.91
N ASP A 18 -8.52 -31.40 -12.07
CA ASP A 18 -8.16 -30.78 -10.79
C ASP A 18 -7.54 -29.39 -10.94
N GLY A 19 -7.28 -28.92 -12.17
CA GLY A 19 -6.66 -27.61 -12.41
C GLY A 19 -5.15 -27.61 -12.20
N LEU A 20 -4.54 -28.80 -12.14
CA LEU A 20 -3.10 -28.97 -12.01
C LEU A 20 -2.47 -29.29 -13.37
N ILE A 21 -1.32 -28.66 -13.65
CA ILE A 21 -0.44 -29.02 -14.76
C ILE A 21 0.85 -29.55 -14.16
N LYS A 22 1.24 -30.76 -14.56
CA LYS A 22 2.46 -31.42 -14.10
C LYS A 22 3.44 -31.60 -15.23
N TYR A 23 4.71 -31.34 -14.97
CA TYR A 23 5.82 -31.60 -15.85
C TYR A 23 6.52 -32.89 -15.44
N TRP A 24 6.80 -33.76 -16.40
CA TRP A 24 7.35 -35.10 -16.15
C TRP A 24 8.59 -35.35 -17.00
N ASP A 25 9.55 -36.05 -16.39
CA ASP A 25 10.67 -36.69 -17.08
C ASP A 25 10.23 -38.08 -17.57
N GLY A 26 10.30 -38.35 -18.88
CA GLY A 26 9.94 -39.65 -19.44
C GLY A 26 11.02 -40.71 -19.35
N ASP A 27 12.25 -40.37 -18.99
CA ASP A 27 13.33 -41.34 -18.78
C ASP A 27 13.33 -41.87 -17.34
N LYS A 28 13.08 -40.99 -16.36
CA LYS A 28 13.05 -41.34 -14.92
C LYS A 28 11.64 -41.57 -14.37
N PHE A 29 10.60 -41.15 -15.08
CA PHE A 29 9.19 -41.16 -14.64
C PHE A 29 8.95 -40.35 -13.36
N GLU A 30 9.74 -39.30 -13.16
CA GLU A 30 9.62 -38.40 -12.01
C GLU A 30 8.85 -37.13 -12.39
N CYS A 31 8.07 -36.61 -11.43
CA CYS A 31 7.39 -35.33 -11.59
C CYS A 31 8.41 -34.23 -11.31
N ILE A 32 8.76 -33.47 -12.34
CA ILE A 32 9.73 -32.38 -12.25
C ILE A 32 9.09 -31.17 -11.58
N LYS A 33 7.90 -30.75 -12.03
CA LYS A 33 7.27 -29.52 -11.53
C LYS A 33 5.75 -29.60 -11.50
N ASN A 34 5.16 -29.08 -10.44
CA ASN A 34 3.71 -28.95 -10.29
C ASN A 34 3.30 -27.48 -10.39
N TYR A 35 2.51 -27.14 -11.41
CA TYR A 35 1.92 -25.82 -11.53
C TYR A 35 0.50 -25.83 -10.97
N GLN A 36 0.31 -25.11 -9.86
CA GLN A 36 -1.00 -24.89 -9.25
C GLN A 36 -1.67 -23.63 -9.83
N HIS A 37 -3.01 -23.61 -9.83
CA HIS A 37 -3.83 -22.45 -10.24
C HIS A 37 -3.70 -21.98 -11.70
N ILE A 38 -3.21 -22.82 -12.62
CA ILE A 38 -3.23 -22.52 -14.05
C ILE A 38 -4.52 -23.05 -14.67
N ASN A 39 -5.24 -22.21 -15.40
CA ASN A 39 -6.45 -22.60 -16.11
C ASN A 39 -6.10 -23.66 -17.18
N TRP A 40 -6.45 -24.93 -16.93
CA TRP A 40 -6.14 -26.10 -17.77
C TRP A 40 -6.58 -25.99 -19.24
N ARG A 41 -7.45 -25.02 -19.56
CA ARG A 41 -7.98 -24.76 -20.91
C ARG A 41 -7.07 -23.87 -21.77
N LEU A 42 -6.13 -23.14 -21.17
CA LEU A 42 -5.27 -22.19 -21.88
C LEU A 42 -3.82 -22.37 -21.45
N TRP A 43 -3.14 -23.35 -22.04
CA TRP A 43 -1.71 -23.54 -21.84
C TRP A 43 -1.03 -23.93 -23.14
N SER A 44 0.12 -23.31 -23.44
CA SER A 44 0.93 -23.55 -24.63
C SER A 44 2.38 -23.73 -24.22
N ALA A 45 2.96 -24.88 -24.53
CA ALA A 45 4.40 -25.09 -24.40
C ALA A 45 5.16 -24.13 -25.32
N THR A 46 6.09 -23.36 -24.75
CA THR A 46 7.03 -22.47 -25.44
C THR A 46 8.33 -23.23 -25.71
N ASN A 47 9.09 -22.86 -26.75
CA ASN A 47 10.41 -23.44 -27.07
C ASN A 47 11.54 -22.98 -26.12
N ASP A 48 11.21 -22.67 -24.87
CA ASP A 48 12.21 -22.23 -23.90
C ASP A 48 12.91 -23.46 -23.33
N GLN A 49 14.25 -23.50 -23.41
CA GLN A 49 15.04 -24.65 -23.03
C GLN A 49 15.36 -24.55 -21.54
N VAL A 50 14.62 -25.30 -20.73
CA VAL A 50 14.79 -25.35 -19.28
C VAL A 50 15.83 -26.41 -18.92
N PHE A 51 16.87 -26.03 -18.18
CA PHE A 51 17.86 -26.97 -17.65
C PHE A 51 17.30 -27.64 -16.38
N LEU A 52 17.17 -28.96 -16.41
CA LEU A 52 16.60 -29.76 -15.32
C LEU A 52 17.36 -29.59 -13.99
N GLU A 53 18.69 -29.43 -14.07
CA GLU A 53 19.54 -29.29 -12.90
C GLU A 53 19.37 -27.93 -12.21
N GLU A 54 19.16 -26.87 -12.99
CA GLU A 54 18.95 -25.50 -12.48
C GLU A 54 17.57 -25.33 -11.85
N GLU A 55 16.53 -25.92 -12.45
CA GLU A 55 15.20 -25.96 -11.83
C GLU A 55 15.20 -26.80 -10.56
N ARG A 56 15.88 -27.96 -10.54
CA ARG A 56 16.01 -28.77 -9.32
C ARG A 56 16.79 -28.05 -8.24
N GLU A 57 17.89 -27.37 -8.58
CA GLU A 57 18.67 -26.56 -7.63
C GLU A 57 17.82 -25.42 -7.07
N LYS A 58 17.06 -24.74 -7.93
CA LYS A 58 16.14 -23.68 -7.51
C LYS A 58 15.00 -24.19 -6.64
N GLU A 59 14.44 -25.37 -6.94
CA GLU A 59 13.43 -26.00 -6.07
C GLU A 59 14.04 -26.43 -4.73
N MET A 60 15.27 -26.94 -4.72
CA MET A 60 15.99 -27.25 -3.49
C MET A 60 16.24 -25.97 -2.68
N ASP A 61 16.63 -24.87 -3.32
CA ASP A 61 16.83 -23.57 -2.68
C ASP A 61 15.51 -23.01 -2.12
N GLU A 62 14.41 -23.07 -2.89
CA GLU A 62 13.08 -22.67 -2.44
C GLU A 62 12.61 -23.55 -1.26
N LEU A 63 12.87 -24.87 -1.30
CA LEU A 63 12.58 -25.78 -0.19
C LEU A 63 13.44 -25.48 1.03
N TYR A 64 14.73 -25.18 0.87
CA TYR A 64 15.61 -24.78 1.96
C TYR A 64 15.19 -23.43 2.55
N GLU A 65 14.82 -22.45 1.73
CA GLU A 65 14.29 -21.17 2.22
C GLU A 65 12.97 -21.37 2.98
N ASN A 66 12.06 -22.20 2.46
CA ASN A 66 10.81 -22.52 3.12
C ASN A 66 11.03 -23.32 4.41
N GLU A 67 11.94 -24.30 4.44
CA GLU A 67 12.30 -25.07 5.63
C GLU A 67 13.00 -24.19 6.67
N LEU A 68 13.84 -23.24 6.22
CA LEU A 68 14.47 -22.26 7.10
C LEU A 68 13.39 -21.35 7.72
N LEU A 69 12.43 -20.87 6.92
CA LEU A 69 11.29 -20.08 7.38
C LEU A 69 10.41 -20.88 8.35
N ASP A 70 10.07 -22.13 8.04
CA ASP A 70 9.30 -23.03 8.89
C ASP A 70 10.05 -23.37 10.19
N SER A 71 11.38 -23.51 10.15
CA SER A 71 12.20 -23.77 11.34
C SER A 71 12.29 -22.54 12.24
N LEU A 72 12.45 -21.34 11.66
CA LEU A 72 12.37 -20.08 12.39
C LEU A 72 10.97 -19.87 12.99
N GLU A 73 9.92 -20.33 12.31
CA GLU A 73 8.54 -20.25 12.78
C GLU A 73 8.21 -21.31 13.85
N ASN A 74 8.86 -22.49 13.81
CA ASN A 74 8.68 -23.56 14.79
C ASN A 74 9.51 -23.39 16.08
N GLU A 75 10.59 -22.61 16.09
CA GLU A 75 11.33 -22.32 17.33
C GLU A 75 10.53 -21.47 18.33
N GLU A 76 9.45 -20.79 17.91
CA GLU A 76 8.56 -20.05 18.82
C GLU A 76 7.41 -20.88 19.44
N LYS A 77 7.24 -22.16 19.07
CA LYS A 77 6.18 -23.01 19.64
C LYS A 77 6.74 -24.12 20.55
N PRO A 78 6.40 -24.14 21.87
CA PRO A 78 6.58 -25.35 22.66
C PRO A 78 5.62 -26.43 22.13
N LYS A 79 6.18 -27.56 21.70
CA LYS A 79 5.43 -28.74 21.25
C LYS A 79 4.36 -29.11 22.28
N LYS A 80 3.10 -29.06 21.87
CA LYS A 80 2.00 -29.82 22.47
C LYS A 80 1.43 -30.73 21.40
N ASP A 81 1.44 -32.01 21.72
CA ASP A 81 0.96 -33.10 20.89
C ASP A 81 -0.58 -33.05 20.73
N ASP A 82 -0.98 -33.44 19.52
CA ASP A 82 -2.21 -34.09 19.08
C ASP A 82 -3.59 -33.38 19.11
N GLU A 83 -4.22 -33.44 17.91
CA GLU A 83 -5.66 -33.62 17.60
C GLU A 83 -6.54 -32.48 17.03
N ASP A 84 -6.03 -31.31 16.64
CA ASP A 84 -6.88 -30.30 15.95
C ASP A 84 -6.20 -29.68 14.70
N GLU A 85 -6.32 -30.34 13.53
CA GLU A 85 -5.83 -29.81 12.23
C GLU A 85 -6.58 -28.53 11.79
N ASP A 86 -7.85 -28.37 12.14
CA ASP A 86 -8.66 -27.21 11.72
C ASP A 86 -8.33 -25.92 12.52
N GLU A 87 -8.03 -26.02 13.83
CA GLU A 87 -7.57 -24.85 14.62
C GLU A 87 -6.13 -24.44 14.25
N SER A 88 -5.33 -25.41 13.80
CA SER A 88 -3.96 -25.17 13.34
C SER A 88 -3.92 -24.30 12.08
N GLU A 89 -4.84 -24.49 11.14
CA GLU A 89 -4.93 -23.66 9.92
C GLU A 89 -5.38 -22.21 10.21
N GLU A 90 -6.33 -22.00 11.14
CA GLU A 90 -6.70 -20.64 11.54
C GLU A 90 -5.56 -19.93 12.29
N VAL A 91 -4.87 -20.62 13.20
CA VAL A 91 -3.74 -20.07 13.94
C VAL A 91 -2.55 -19.76 13.01
N THR A 92 -2.28 -20.61 12.02
CA THR A 92 -1.25 -20.35 10.99
C THR A 92 -1.63 -19.19 10.08
N LYS A 93 -2.92 -18.98 9.78
CA LYS A 93 -3.38 -17.83 8.99
C LYS A 93 -3.29 -16.50 9.75
N VAL A 94 -3.61 -16.52 11.05
CA VAL A 94 -3.47 -15.34 11.93
C VAL A 94 -2.00 -14.97 12.11
N THR A 95 -1.12 -15.95 12.30
CA THR A 95 0.34 -15.73 12.40
C THR A 95 0.95 -15.23 11.09
N LYS A 96 0.55 -15.77 9.93
CA LYS A 96 0.93 -15.24 8.60
C LYS A 96 0.50 -13.78 8.41
N GLN A 97 -0.72 -13.43 8.83
CA GLN A 97 -1.19 -12.05 8.76
C GLN A 97 -0.35 -11.12 9.65
N THR A 98 0.08 -11.57 10.84
CA THR A 98 0.97 -10.78 11.71
C THR A 98 2.39 -10.67 11.16
N MET A 99 2.91 -11.68 10.46
CA MET A 99 4.24 -11.63 9.86
C MET A 99 4.30 -10.67 8.66
N GLU A 100 3.27 -10.69 7.81
CA GLU A 100 3.16 -9.74 6.69
C GLU A 100 3.06 -8.29 7.16
N THR A 101 2.35 -8.02 8.27
CA THR A 101 2.25 -6.66 8.84
C THR A 101 3.57 -6.20 9.44
N LEU A 102 4.31 -7.09 10.12
CA LEU A 102 5.65 -6.80 10.63
C LEU A 102 6.60 -6.44 9.48
N LYS A 103 6.62 -7.25 8.41
CA LYS A 103 7.43 -6.99 7.21
C LYS A 103 7.09 -5.66 6.54
N ALA A 104 5.79 -5.31 6.48
CA ALA A 104 5.35 -4.01 5.96
C ALA A 104 5.80 -2.84 6.86
N GLY A 105 5.82 -3.04 8.18
CA GLY A 105 6.35 -2.09 9.17
C GLY A 105 7.85 -1.86 9.00
N GLU A 106 8.64 -2.93 8.93
CA GLU A 106 10.10 -2.87 8.72
C GLU A 106 10.46 -2.16 7.43
N LYS A 107 9.77 -2.48 6.32
CA LYS A 107 9.98 -1.80 5.04
C LYS A 107 9.66 -0.31 5.11
N LEU A 108 8.65 0.07 5.90
CA LEU A 108 8.32 1.48 6.12
C LEU A 108 9.41 2.16 6.97
N MET A 109 9.96 1.48 7.98
CA MET A 109 11.07 1.99 8.80
C MET A 109 12.33 2.23 7.98
N GLU A 110 12.72 1.27 7.13
CA GLU A 110 13.87 1.42 6.22
C GLU A 110 13.66 2.63 5.28
N ALA A 111 12.46 2.75 4.71
CA ALA A 111 12.14 3.89 3.85
C ALA A 111 12.20 5.23 4.60
N LEU A 112 11.71 5.27 5.85
CA LEU A 112 11.78 6.46 6.69
C LEU A 112 13.22 6.85 7.01
N ASP A 113 14.11 5.89 7.28
CA ASP A 113 15.51 6.16 7.60
C ASP A 113 16.26 6.74 6.40
N ILE A 114 16.11 6.13 5.22
CA ILE A 114 16.70 6.64 3.97
C ILE A 114 16.21 8.07 3.70
N GLY A 115 14.92 8.32 3.91
CA GLY A 115 14.34 9.65 3.70
C GLY A 115 14.81 10.67 4.74
N ILE A 116 14.98 10.27 6.01
CA ILE A 116 15.34 11.22 7.08
C ILE A 116 16.77 11.69 6.85
N GLU A 117 17.64 10.76 6.46
CA GLU A 117 19.04 11.04 6.13
C GLU A 117 19.13 12.02 4.96
N ASP A 118 18.31 11.85 3.92
CA ASP A 118 18.25 12.78 2.78
C ASP A 118 17.72 14.18 3.21
N VAL A 119 16.67 14.21 4.03
CA VAL A 119 16.11 15.48 4.54
C VAL A 119 17.11 16.20 5.46
N GLU A 120 17.77 15.48 6.36
CA GLU A 120 18.76 16.05 7.27
C GLU A 120 20.00 16.52 6.50
N ALA A 121 20.50 15.73 5.54
CA ALA A 121 21.62 16.13 4.69
C ALA A 121 21.29 17.39 3.87
N THR A 122 20.06 17.50 3.35
CA THR A 122 19.62 18.70 2.63
C THR A 122 19.47 19.90 3.56
N GLU A 123 18.93 19.72 4.77
CA GLU A 123 18.83 20.77 5.80
C GLU A 123 20.21 21.28 6.22
N GLU A 124 21.16 20.38 6.49
CA GLU A 124 22.55 20.71 6.83
C GLU A 124 23.22 21.49 5.69
N TYR A 125 23.06 21.03 4.45
CA TYR A 125 23.55 21.73 3.28
C TYR A 125 22.98 23.16 3.18
N ILE A 126 21.67 23.34 3.42
CA ILE A 126 21.03 24.66 3.42
C ILE A 126 21.58 25.54 4.55
N GLN A 127 21.82 24.98 5.74
CA GLN A 127 22.42 25.71 6.85
C GLN A 127 23.85 26.15 6.52
N HIS A 128 24.67 25.25 5.95
CA HIS A 128 26.02 25.56 5.49
C HIS A 128 26.03 26.63 4.39
N LEU A 129 25.07 26.59 3.45
CA LEU A 129 24.89 27.64 2.44
C LEU A 129 24.57 29.00 3.07
N LYS A 130 23.65 29.05 4.04
CA LYS A 130 23.31 30.31 4.74
C LYS A 130 24.52 30.85 5.51
N HIS A 131 25.28 29.98 6.18
CA HIS A 131 26.51 30.36 6.86
C HIS A 131 27.60 30.84 5.89
N TYR A 132 27.73 30.20 4.72
CA TYR A 132 28.62 30.64 3.65
C TYR A 132 28.23 32.03 3.12
N GLN A 133 26.94 32.27 2.86
CA GLN A 133 26.44 33.57 2.41
C GLN A 133 26.70 34.69 3.43
N GLN A 134 26.60 34.38 4.73
CA GLN A 134 26.80 35.35 5.81
C GLN A 134 28.27 35.62 6.15
N LYS A 135 29.12 34.58 6.13
CA LYS A 135 30.52 34.68 6.59
C LYS A 135 31.57 34.67 5.46
N LYS A 136 31.17 34.49 4.18
CA LYS A 136 32.06 34.39 3.00
C LYS A 136 33.34 33.58 3.30
N THR A 137 33.20 32.38 3.85
CA THR A 137 34.31 31.43 4.03
C THR A 137 34.62 30.74 2.70
N ASN A 138 35.89 30.42 2.41
CA ASN A 138 36.36 29.97 1.09
C ASN A 138 35.92 28.56 0.63
N ILE A 139 35.12 27.83 1.41
CA ILE A 139 34.71 26.45 1.08
C ILE A 139 33.23 26.49 0.69
N ALA A 140 32.98 26.35 -0.61
CA ALA A 140 31.63 26.20 -1.13
C ALA A 140 31.06 24.86 -0.63
N PRO A 141 29.85 24.85 -0.03
CA PRO A 141 29.23 23.61 0.38
C PRO A 141 28.91 22.76 -0.86
N THR A 142 29.28 21.49 -0.82
CA THR A 142 28.94 20.50 -1.85
C THR A 142 27.55 19.95 -1.57
N LYS A 143 26.73 19.78 -2.61
CA LYS A 143 25.46 19.08 -2.47
C LYS A 143 25.72 17.67 -1.95
N PRO A 144 24.99 17.20 -0.91
CA PRO A 144 25.10 15.83 -0.44
C PRO A 144 24.87 14.87 -1.61
N THR A 145 25.64 13.78 -1.67
CA THR A 145 25.33 12.66 -2.57
C THR A 145 24.11 11.94 -1.99
N PRO A 146 22.96 11.94 -2.69
CA PRO A 146 21.80 11.24 -2.20
C PRO A 146 22.06 9.73 -2.14
N ASN A 147 21.31 9.03 -1.28
CA ASN A 147 21.42 7.59 -1.13
C ASN A 147 21.26 6.85 -2.48
N SER A 148 22.00 5.76 -2.66
CA SER A 148 22.05 4.99 -3.92
C SER A 148 20.68 4.55 -4.42
N ILE A 149 19.77 4.23 -3.48
CA ILE A 149 18.37 3.86 -3.76
C ILE A 149 17.59 5.05 -4.34
N LEU A 150 17.79 6.26 -3.79
CA LEU A 150 17.11 7.47 -4.28
C LEU A 150 17.60 7.86 -5.67
N ILE A 151 18.91 7.70 -5.94
CA ILE A 151 19.50 7.88 -7.27
C ILE A 151 18.94 6.86 -8.25
N ALA A 152 18.84 5.58 -7.85
CA ALA A 152 18.33 4.52 -8.71
C ALA A 152 16.87 4.77 -9.16
N PHE A 153 16.04 5.31 -8.26
CA PHE A 153 14.65 5.64 -8.59
C PHE A 153 14.46 7.03 -9.20
N ASN A 154 15.45 7.95 -9.12
CA ASN A 154 15.31 9.38 -9.45
C ASN A 154 14.15 10.06 -8.71
N VAL A 155 13.90 9.64 -7.47
CA VAL A 155 12.78 10.13 -6.64
C VAL A 155 13.35 10.82 -5.41
N SER A 156 12.73 11.92 -4.97
CA SER A 156 13.12 12.59 -3.72
C SER A 156 12.82 11.69 -2.51
N GLY A 157 13.60 11.79 -1.41
CA GLY A 157 13.33 11.02 -0.19
C GLY A 157 11.87 11.11 0.28
N GLN A 158 11.22 12.25 0.08
CA GLN A 158 9.82 12.50 0.47
C GLN A 158 8.82 11.69 -0.37
N GLU A 159 9.03 11.65 -1.68
CA GLU A 159 8.20 10.90 -2.63
C GLU A 159 8.46 9.40 -2.53
N TYR A 160 9.69 9.00 -2.18
CA TYR A 160 10.03 7.61 -1.94
C TYR A 160 9.24 7.04 -0.76
N VAL A 161 9.23 7.74 0.38
CA VAL A 161 8.42 7.34 1.55
C VAL A 161 6.93 7.33 1.20
N LEU A 162 6.44 8.30 0.41
CA LEU A 162 5.03 8.29 0.00
C LEU A 162 4.69 7.08 -0.90
N ASN A 163 5.60 6.70 -1.79
CA ASN A 163 5.45 5.54 -2.66
C ASN A 163 5.51 4.22 -1.89
N THR A 164 6.32 4.10 -0.83
CA THR A 164 6.33 2.90 0.01
C THR A 164 5.04 2.79 0.81
N VAL A 165 4.54 3.88 1.36
CA VAL A 165 3.27 3.92 2.10
C VAL A 165 2.07 3.58 1.21
N THR A 166 2.01 4.12 -0.01
CA THR A 166 0.92 3.83 -0.96
C THR A 166 0.94 2.38 -1.47
N LYS A 167 2.10 1.73 -1.47
CA LYS A 167 2.23 0.30 -1.81
C LYS A 167 1.72 -0.64 -0.71
N ILE A 168 1.64 -0.19 0.55
CA ILE A 168 1.14 -1.00 1.65
C ILE A 168 -0.39 -1.14 1.51
N LYS A 169 -0.89 -2.36 1.68
CA LYS A 169 -2.33 -2.65 1.63
C LYS A 169 -3.04 -1.94 2.78
N SER A 170 -4.20 -1.32 2.50
CA SER A 170 -4.96 -0.59 3.52
C SER A 170 -5.36 -1.42 4.74
N SER A 171 -5.49 -2.75 4.60
CA SER A 171 -5.77 -3.64 5.73
C SER A 171 -4.58 -3.85 6.67
N GLN A 172 -3.36 -3.69 6.17
CA GLN A 172 -2.11 -3.91 6.94
C GLN A 172 -1.50 -2.60 7.43
N LEU A 173 -1.92 -1.45 6.89
CA LEU A 173 -1.34 -0.14 7.19
C LEU A 173 -1.49 0.25 8.66
N GLU A 174 -2.66 0.06 9.26
CA GLU A 174 -2.90 0.41 10.66
C GLU A 174 -2.06 -0.46 11.61
N ASP A 175 -1.99 -1.77 11.35
CA ASP A 175 -1.18 -2.70 12.14
C ASP A 175 0.32 -2.41 11.99
N ALA A 176 0.79 -2.12 10.77
CA ALA A 176 2.18 -1.73 10.53
C ALA A 176 2.56 -0.44 11.27
N LEU A 177 1.65 0.53 11.37
CA LEU A 177 1.87 1.77 12.12
C LEU A 177 1.84 1.56 13.64
N LEU A 178 1.12 0.54 14.13
CA LEU A 178 1.06 0.20 15.56
C LEU A 178 2.39 -0.38 16.07
N VAL A 179 3.10 -1.12 15.22
CA VAL A 179 4.38 -1.76 15.54
C VAL A 179 5.53 -0.75 15.66
N LEU A 180 5.37 0.44 15.08
CA LEU A 180 6.44 1.44 15.03
C LEU A 180 6.84 1.96 16.43
N PRO A 181 8.15 1.98 16.75
CA PRO A 181 8.63 2.68 17.93
C PRO A 181 8.34 4.19 17.86
N PHE A 182 8.20 4.83 19.02
CA PHE A 182 7.88 6.25 19.11
C PHE A 182 8.88 7.17 18.38
N SER A 183 10.16 6.80 18.33
CA SER A 183 11.19 7.54 17.57
C SER A 183 10.84 7.65 16.08
N TYR A 184 10.35 6.57 15.47
CA TYR A 184 9.92 6.53 14.08
C TYR A 184 8.61 7.29 13.86
N THR A 185 7.74 7.33 14.87
CA THR A 185 6.55 8.20 14.84
C THR A 185 6.92 9.67 14.71
N LEU A 186 7.95 10.14 15.41
CA LEU A 186 8.42 11.53 15.27
C LEU A 186 9.02 11.80 13.89
N LYS A 187 9.81 10.86 13.36
CA LYS A 187 10.33 10.91 11.98
C LYS A 187 9.19 11.00 10.96
N LEU A 188 8.16 10.16 11.11
CA LEU A 188 6.97 10.17 10.26
C LEU A 188 6.19 11.50 10.35
N LEU A 189 6.07 12.10 11.54
CA LEU A 189 5.46 13.42 11.70
C LEU A 189 6.24 14.53 10.98
N LYS A 190 7.59 14.47 10.97
CA LYS A 190 8.44 15.38 10.18
C LYS A 190 8.15 15.24 8.68
N PHE A 191 8.00 14.01 8.16
CA PHE A 191 7.59 13.81 6.77
C PHE A 191 6.19 14.31 6.47
N ILE A 192 5.24 14.12 7.39
CA ILE A 192 3.89 14.66 7.22
C ILE A 192 3.91 16.18 7.15
N GLU A 193 4.75 16.88 7.94
CA GLU A 193 4.94 18.33 7.79
C GLU A 193 5.44 18.69 6.39
N ILE A 194 6.42 17.95 5.89
CA ILE A 194 7.01 18.18 4.59
C ILE A 194 6.03 17.91 3.44
N TRP A 195 5.22 16.86 3.54
CA TRP A 195 4.15 16.57 2.57
C TRP A 195 3.02 17.60 2.61
N THR A 196 2.81 18.21 3.78
CA THR A 196 1.76 19.23 4.00
C THR A 196 2.26 20.65 3.66
N ASN A 197 3.52 20.84 3.27
CA ASN A 197 3.98 22.14 2.81
C ASN A 197 3.32 22.55 1.48
N LYS A 198 3.04 23.86 1.34
CA LYS A 198 2.22 24.46 0.28
C LYS A 198 2.61 24.06 -1.15
N ASP A 199 3.88 23.75 -1.39
CA ASP A 199 4.39 23.42 -2.73
C ASP A 199 4.17 21.95 -3.13
N ASN A 200 4.03 21.04 -2.16
CA ASN A 200 3.85 19.60 -2.38
C ASN A 200 2.40 19.11 -2.23
N ILE A 201 1.49 19.98 -1.79
CA ILE A 201 0.07 19.63 -1.61
C ILE A 201 -0.62 19.40 -2.95
N THR A 202 -0.30 20.18 -3.98
CA THR A 202 -1.00 20.12 -5.27
C THR A 202 -0.74 18.81 -6.03
N SER A 203 0.45 18.25 -5.90
CA SER A 203 0.78 16.92 -6.46
C SER A 203 0.16 15.77 -5.65
N ASN A 204 -0.12 16.00 -4.36
CA ASN A 204 -0.56 14.96 -3.42
C ASN A 204 -2.06 14.98 -3.08
N ILE A 205 -2.90 15.70 -3.85
CA ILE A 205 -4.35 15.75 -3.62
C ILE A 205 -4.96 14.34 -3.55
N VAL A 206 -4.48 13.40 -4.37
CA VAL A 206 -4.98 12.01 -4.37
C VAL A 206 -4.65 11.29 -3.05
N ASN A 207 -3.49 11.60 -2.47
CA ASN A 207 -2.98 10.95 -1.27
C ASN A 207 -3.38 11.67 0.02
N ILE A 208 -4.08 12.80 -0.03
CA ILE A 208 -4.48 13.56 1.17
C ILE A 208 -5.32 12.71 2.13
N SER A 209 -6.24 11.88 1.60
CA SER A 209 -7.06 11.00 2.43
C SER A 209 -6.21 9.99 3.19
N LEU A 210 -5.17 9.45 2.53
CA LEU A 210 -4.26 8.49 3.12
C LEU A 210 -3.35 9.16 4.17
N ILE A 211 -2.82 10.35 3.88
CA ILE A 211 -2.03 11.14 4.84
C ILE A 211 -2.86 11.46 6.08
N CYS A 212 -4.13 11.87 5.92
CA CYS A 212 -5.03 12.10 7.05
C CYS A 212 -5.30 10.83 7.86
N LYS A 213 -5.53 9.68 7.20
CA LYS A 213 -5.72 8.40 7.90
C LYS A 213 -4.50 8.03 8.74
N ILE A 214 -3.30 8.14 8.18
CA ILE A 214 -2.04 7.85 8.88
C ILE A 214 -1.85 8.83 10.04
N LEU A 215 -2.01 10.12 9.79
CA LEU A 215 -1.85 11.14 10.83
C LEU A 215 -2.81 10.94 12.00
N PHE A 216 -4.10 10.70 11.72
CA PHE A 216 -5.08 10.46 12.78
C PHE A 216 -4.82 9.17 13.53
N PHE A 217 -4.39 8.10 12.83
CA PHE A 217 -4.03 6.85 13.46
C PHE A 217 -2.83 7.03 14.40
N VAL A 218 -1.73 7.62 13.90
CA VAL A 218 -0.50 7.86 14.66
C VAL A 218 -0.76 8.74 15.89
N ILE A 219 -1.51 9.83 15.74
CA ILE A 219 -1.86 10.70 16.88
C ILE A 219 -2.75 9.95 17.87
N ARG A 220 -3.72 9.16 17.40
CA ARG A 220 -4.63 8.41 18.27
C ARG A 220 -3.89 7.35 19.09
N THR A 221 -3.00 6.59 18.45
CA THR A 221 -2.23 5.52 19.08
C THR A 221 -1.21 6.08 20.08
N ASN A 222 -0.45 7.10 19.67
CA ASN A 222 0.66 7.66 20.46
C ASN A 222 0.29 8.93 21.24
N ALA A 223 -1.01 9.15 21.49
CA ALA A 223 -1.52 10.35 22.17
C ALA A 223 -0.89 10.58 23.54
N LYS A 224 -0.73 9.50 24.32
CA LYS A 224 -0.13 9.59 25.67
C LYS A 224 1.30 10.08 25.58
N GLU A 225 2.12 9.49 24.72
CA GLU A 225 3.55 9.83 24.58
C GLU A 225 3.75 11.24 24.01
N LEU A 226 2.95 11.63 23.01
CA LEU A 226 2.97 12.98 22.43
C LEU A 226 2.62 14.08 23.44
N ILE A 227 1.70 13.83 24.37
CA ILE A 227 1.32 14.81 25.41
C ILE A 227 2.43 14.97 26.46
N HIS A 228 3.18 13.91 26.76
CA HIS A 228 4.27 13.97 27.74
C HIS A 228 5.53 14.66 27.18
N GLN A 229 5.75 14.62 25.86
CA GLN A 229 6.81 15.39 25.24
C GLN A 229 6.53 16.90 25.33
N LYS A 230 7.44 17.63 25.98
CA LYS A 230 7.33 19.08 26.20
C LYS A 230 8.10 19.90 25.16
N ASP A 231 8.43 19.32 24.01
CA ASP A 231 9.24 20.00 23.01
C ASP A 231 8.43 21.09 22.27
N PRO A 232 8.84 22.37 22.37
CA PRO A 232 8.12 23.47 21.72
C PRO A 232 8.14 23.37 20.18
N HIS A 233 9.18 22.76 19.61
CA HIS A 233 9.32 22.58 18.17
C HIS A 233 8.24 21.67 17.61
N LEU A 234 8.07 20.47 18.19
CA LEU A 234 7.05 19.50 17.80
C LEU A 234 5.64 20.09 17.89
N LYS A 235 5.36 20.85 18.95
CA LYS A 235 4.07 21.53 19.10
C LYS A 235 3.82 22.54 17.97
N ASN A 236 4.83 23.32 17.57
CA ASN A 236 4.71 24.26 16.47
C ASN A 236 4.50 23.53 15.13
N GLN A 237 5.22 22.42 14.90
CA GLN A 237 5.04 21.57 13.72
C GLN A 237 3.60 21.04 13.62
N LEU A 238 3.06 20.48 14.70
CA LEU A 238 1.68 19.98 14.74
C LEU A 238 0.64 21.09 14.51
N ILE A 239 0.87 22.30 15.02
CA ILE A 239 -0.02 23.44 14.79
C ILE A 239 -0.01 23.84 13.31
N LYS A 240 1.17 23.89 12.67
CA LYS A 240 1.30 24.20 11.24
C LYS A 240 0.59 23.16 10.37
N VAL A 241 0.88 21.87 10.61
CA VAL A 241 0.24 20.75 9.89
C VAL A 241 -1.27 20.80 10.04
N LYS A 242 -1.76 21.05 11.26
CA LYS A 242 -3.20 21.21 11.53
C LYS A 242 -3.81 22.35 10.72
N GLN A 243 -3.17 23.52 10.68
CA GLN A 243 -3.68 24.68 9.95
C GLN A 243 -3.72 24.39 8.45
N GLN A 244 -2.61 23.92 7.87
CA GLN A 244 -2.50 23.62 6.45
C GLN A 244 -3.52 22.54 6.02
N LEU A 245 -3.60 21.41 6.73
CA LEU A 245 -4.58 20.36 6.40
C LEU A 245 -6.02 20.85 6.51
N ARG A 246 -6.32 21.68 7.52
CA ARG A 246 -7.68 22.20 7.70
C ARG A 246 -8.05 23.18 6.59
N ASP A 247 -7.16 24.07 6.20
CA ASP A 247 -7.40 25.04 5.13
C ASP A 247 -7.66 24.32 3.80
N GLU A 248 -6.84 23.33 3.46
CA GLU A 248 -6.98 22.52 2.24
C GLU A 248 -8.26 21.68 2.23
N LEU A 249 -8.56 20.97 3.31
CA LEU A 249 -9.80 20.19 3.40
C LEU A 249 -11.03 21.10 3.34
N THR A 250 -10.95 22.31 3.90
CA THR A 250 -12.03 23.29 3.83
C THR A 250 -12.19 23.82 2.41
N GLN A 251 -11.09 24.11 1.71
CA GLN A 251 -11.13 24.53 0.31
C GLN A 251 -11.73 23.44 -0.60
N ALA A 252 -11.30 22.19 -0.46
CA ALA A 252 -11.85 21.06 -1.19
C ALA A 252 -13.35 20.86 -0.88
N ALA A 253 -13.74 20.93 0.40
CA ALA A 253 -15.13 20.86 0.81
C ALA A 253 -15.97 22.01 0.24
N ASN A 254 -15.43 23.22 0.18
CA ASN A 254 -16.11 24.39 -0.41
C ASN A 254 -16.30 24.22 -1.93
N GLN A 255 -15.29 23.70 -2.65
CA GLN A 255 -15.40 23.42 -4.08
C GLN A 255 -16.46 22.34 -4.36
N LEU A 256 -16.45 21.24 -3.60
CA LEU A 256 -17.48 20.20 -3.70
C LEU A 256 -18.86 20.73 -3.32
N GLY A 257 -18.94 21.58 -2.29
CA GLY A 257 -20.15 22.28 -1.88
C GLY A 257 -20.70 23.15 -3.00
N TYR A 258 -19.87 23.97 -3.62
CA TYR A 258 -20.26 24.81 -4.75
C TYR A 258 -20.75 23.98 -5.94
N ASN A 259 -20.01 22.93 -6.32
CA ASN A 259 -20.35 22.06 -7.45
C ASN A 259 -21.66 21.31 -7.21
N THR A 260 -21.86 20.75 -6.01
CA THR A 260 -23.10 20.03 -5.67
C THR A 260 -24.31 20.95 -5.66
N GLN A 261 -24.19 22.18 -5.15
CA GLN A 261 -25.27 23.16 -5.19
C GLN A 261 -25.51 23.69 -6.60
N GLY A 262 -24.45 23.91 -7.38
CA GLY A 262 -24.55 24.28 -8.80
C GLY A 262 -25.32 23.23 -9.60
N LEU A 263 -24.97 21.95 -9.45
CA LEU A 263 -25.69 20.85 -10.12
C LEU A 263 -27.15 20.74 -9.65
N LYS A 264 -27.43 20.89 -8.35
CA LYS A 264 -28.80 20.91 -7.82
C LYS A 264 -29.60 22.08 -8.39
N PHE A 265 -29.01 23.26 -8.49
CA PHE A 265 -29.64 24.45 -9.05
C PHE A 265 -29.93 24.27 -10.54
N THR A 266 -28.96 23.80 -11.34
CA THR A 266 -29.19 23.50 -12.76
C THR A 266 -30.28 22.43 -12.93
N ARG A 267 -30.27 21.39 -12.10
CA ARG A 267 -31.33 20.37 -12.10
C ARG A 267 -32.69 20.98 -11.78
N GLN A 268 -32.77 21.88 -10.82
CA GLN A 268 -34.01 22.57 -10.44
C GLN A 268 -34.50 23.50 -11.56
N GLN A 269 -33.62 24.28 -12.17
CA GLN A 269 -33.95 25.13 -13.33
C GLN A 269 -34.44 24.31 -14.52
N TRP A 270 -33.78 23.20 -14.81
CA TRP A 270 -34.20 22.30 -15.88
C TRP A 270 -35.59 21.72 -15.60
N LYS A 271 -35.84 21.27 -14.36
CA LYS A 271 -37.16 20.80 -13.90
C LYS A 271 -38.23 21.87 -14.06
N LEU A 272 -37.99 23.10 -13.61
CA LEU A 272 -38.96 24.19 -13.74
C LEU A 272 -39.35 24.49 -15.19
N ASN A 273 -38.40 24.38 -16.13
CA ASN A 273 -38.64 24.67 -17.55
C ASN A 273 -39.26 23.50 -18.34
N HIS A 274 -39.04 22.25 -17.91
CA HIS A 274 -39.42 21.05 -18.68
C HIS A 274 -40.40 20.12 -17.96
N GLU A 275 -40.69 20.34 -16.67
CA GLU A 275 -41.74 19.59 -15.96
C GLU A 275 -43.11 20.20 -16.25
N THR A 276 -44.09 19.32 -16.46
CA THR A 276 -45.50 19.67 -16.54
C THR A 276 -45.96 20.14 -15.16
N GLN A 277 -46.58 21.32 -15.11
CA GLN A 277 -47.16 21.83 -13.86
C GLN A 277 -48.43 21.05 -13.53
N PHE A 278 -48.46 20.43 -12.35
CA PHE A 278 -49.65 19.79 -11.80
C PHE A 278 -50.27 20.71 -10.74
N ILE A 279 -51.58 20.91 -10.79
CA ILE A 279 -52.32 21.74 -9.81
C ILE A 279 -52.69 20.88 -8.59
N ASP A 280 -52.94 19.58 -8.79
CA ASP A 280 -53.24 18.62 -7.73
C ASP A 280 -51.98 17.86 -7.26
N GLN A 281 -51.83 17.76 -5.94
CA GLN A 281 -50.73 17.06 -5.29
C GLN A 281 -50.81 15.53 -5.46
N ALA A 282 -52.03 14.97 -5.59
CA ALA A 282 -52.21 13.53 -5.80
C ALA A 282 -51.69 13.10 -7.18
N GLU A 283 -52.08 13.83 -8.23
CA GLU A 283 -51.63 13.59 -9.61
C GLU A 283 -50.12 13.79 -9.77
N GLN A 284 -49.54 14.76 -9.06
CA GLN A 284 -48.10 15.00 -9.05
C GLN A 284 -47.32 13.80 -8.50
N LYS A 285 -47.77 13.22 -7.37
CA LYS A 285 -47.13 12.04 -6.77
C LYS A 285 -47.19 10.82 -7.69
N ASP A 286 -48.34 10.57 -8.30
CA ASP A 286 -48.49 9.45 -9.24
C ASP A 286 -47.60 9.58 -10.48
N PHE A 287 -47.37 10.81 -10.96
CA PHE A 287 -46.44 11.08 -12.05
C PHE A 287 -44.98 10.88 -11.63
N ASP A 288 -44.60 11.38 -10.45
CA ASP A 288 -43.26 11.21 -9.90
C ASP A 288 -42.94 9.73 -9.62
N ASP A 289 -43.88 8.95 -9.09
CA ASP A 289 -43.73 7.51 -8.83
C ASP A 289 -43.59 6.66 -10.11
N LYS A 290 -44.17 7.12 -11.22
CA LYS A 290 -43.98 6.51 -12.54
C LYS A 290 -42.62 6.85 -13.14
N LYS A 291 -42.11 8.07 -12.91
CA LYS A 291 -40.83 8.55 -13.44
C LYS A 291 -39.63 8.22 -12.53
N ALA A 292 -39.88 7.79 -11.30
CA ALA A 292 -38.85 7.39 -10.35
C ALA A 292 -38.00 6.23 -10.88
N LEU A 293 -36.69 6.30 -10.65
CA LEU A 293 -35.75 5.23 -10.97
C LEU A 293 -35.98 4.05 -10.02
N LYS A 294 -36.66 3.01 -10.51
CA LYS A 294 -36.96 1.81 -9.72
C LYS A 294 -35.75 0.86 -9.75
N ARG A 295 -35.29 0.44 -8.58
CA ARG A 295 -34.25 -0.59 -8.42
C ARG A 295 -34.84 -1.72 -7.57
N SER A 296 -34.97 -2.91 -8.16
CA SER A 296 -35.47 -4.10 -7.45
C SER A 296 -34.36 -4.70 -6.59
N PHE A 297 -34.62 -4.88 -5.30
CA PHE A 297 -33.75 -5.62 -4.40
C PHE A 297 -34.43 -6.94 -4.04
N PRO A 298 -33.80 -8.10 -4.27
CA PRO A 298 -34.34 -9.37 -3.80
C PRO A 298 -34.26 -9.37 -2.26
N THR A 299 -35.41 -9.34 -1.61
CA THR A 299 -35.53 -9.57 -0.17
C THR A 299 -35.67 -11.08 0.04
N VAL A 300 -34.83 -11.65 0.90
CA VAL A 300 -34.96 -13.03 1.40
C VAL A 300 -35.86 -13.03 2.61
#